data_AF-A0A2M8DCB3-F1
#
_entry.id   AF-A0A2M8DCB3-F1
#
_cell.length_a   1.000
_cell.length_b   1.000
_cell.length_c   1.000
_cell.angle_alpha   90.00
_cell.angle_beta   90.00
_cell.angle_gamma   90.00
#
_symmetry.space_group_name_H-M   'P 1'
#
loop_
_entity.id
_entity.type
_entity.pdbx_description
1 polymer ?
#
loop_
_entity_poly.entity_id
_entity_poly.type
_entity_poly.pdbx_seq_one_letter_code
_entity_poly.pdbx_strand_id
1 'polypeptide(L)'
;PEDIAAMKIAAIMDRGTKKDFIDLYFLIKNGISIEDSLTYYNKKYKCLSNNLYSIMKSLAYFDDADLLEMPQMIKKISWEKVKKFFKKEVILLAKKYI
;
A
#
# COMPACT_ATOMS: atom_id res chain seq x y z
N PRO A 1 -4.01 14.16 3.36
CA PRO A 1 -3.19 13.17 2.60
C PRO A 1 -2.48 12.17 3.52
N GLU A 2 -1.80 12.66 4.56
CA GLU A 2 -1.02 11.86 5.52
C GLU A 2 -1.87 10.79 6.22
N ASP A 3 -3.00 11.20 6.82
CA ASP A 3 -3.91 10.28 7.51
C ASP A 3 -4.48 9.20 6.59
N ILE A 4 -4.77 9.56 5.34
CA ILE A 4 -5.31 8.64 4.35
C ILE A 4 -4.25 7.61 3.97
N ALA A 5 -3.00 8.04 3.76
CA ALA A 5 -1.89 7.12 3.48
C ALA A 5 -1.68 6.12 4.62
N ALA A 6 -1.65 6.60 5.88
CA ALA A 6 -1.57 5.74 7.06
C ALA A 6 -2.73 4.73 7.13
N MET A 7 -3.97 5.20 6.92
CA MET A 7 -5.16 4.35 6.91
C MET A 7 -5.14 3.31 5.78
N LYS A 8 -4.54 3.64 4.63
CA LYS A 8 -4.43 2.70 3.52
C LYS A 8 -3.41 1.60 3.78
N ILE A 9 -2.30 1.91 4.45
CA ILE A 9 -1.37 0.88 4.94
C ILE A 9 -2.11 -0.09 5.89
N ALA A 10 -2.85 0.45 6.87
CA ALA A 10 -3.63 -0.38 7.80
C ALA A 10 -4.68 -1.23 7.09
N ALA A 11 -5.42 -0.64 6.14
CA ALA A 11 -6.43 -1.36 5.35
C ALA A 11 -5.84 -2.48 4.48
N ILE A 12 -4.66 -2.27 3.90
CA ILE A 12 -3.98 -3.30 3.11
C ILE A 12 -3.55 -4.47 4.01
N MET A 13 -3.10 -4.20 5.23
CA MET A 13 -2.79 -5.26 6.19
C MET A 13 -4.03 -6.07 6.60
N ASP A 14 -5.15 -5.40 6.79
CA ASP A 14 -6.37 -5.99 7.34
C ASP A 14 -7.19 -6.74 6.28
N ARG A 15 -7.48 -6.10 5.14
CA ARG A 15 -8.37 -6.63 4.10
C ARG A 15 -7.79 -6.68 2.69
N GLY A 16 -6.73 -5.93 2.40
CA GLY A 16 -5.99 -6.05 1.13
C GLY A 16 -6.81 -5.86 -0.16
N THR A 17 -7.84 -5.00 -0.20
CA THR A 17 -8.71 -4.91 -1.40
C THR A 17 -8.06 -4.15 -2.56
N LYS A 18 -8.49 -4.40 -3.81
CA LYS A 18 -8.05 -3.63 -5.00
C LYS A 18 -8.17 -2.12 -4.79
N LYS A 19 -9.27 -1.68 -4.15
CA LYS A 19 -9.50 -0.25 -3.85
C LYS A 19 -8.41 0.32 -2.94
N ASP A 20 -8.00 -0.40 -1.90
CA ASP A 20 -7.00 0.10 -0.96
C ASP A 20 -5.63 0.25 -1.61
N PHE A 21 -5.22 -0.72 -2.42
CA PHE A 21 -4.02 -0.63 -3.24
C PHE A 21 -4.09 0.52 -4.25
N ILE A 22 -5.20 0.67 -4.96
CA ILE A 22 -5.39 1.73 -5.96
C ILE A 22 -5.33 3.13 -5.31
N ASP A 23 -6.00 3.29 -4.17
CA ASP A 23 -6.01 4.55 -3.44
C ASP A 23 -4.59 4.92 -2.96
N LEU A 24 -3.87 3.96 -2.38
CA LEU A 24 -2.48 4.17 -1.97
C LEU A 24 -1.56 4.45 -3.18
N TYR A 25 -1.75 3.74 -4.30
CA TYR A 25 -1.02 3.99 -5.54
C TYR A 25 -1.18 5.44 -6.01
N PHE A 26 -2.41 5.98 -5.98
CA PHE A 26 -2.65 7.35 -6.41
C PHE A 26 -2.13 8.37 -5.41
N LEU A 27 -2.23 8.11 -4.11
CA LEU A 27 -1.56 8.94 -3.10
C LEU A 27 -0.06 9.02 -3.38
N ILE A 28 0.56 7.89 -3.72
CA ILE A 28 1.99 7.87 -3.99
C ILE A 28 2.34 8.60 -5.28
N LYS A 29 1.56 8.38 -6.34
CA LYS A 29 1.73 9.10 -7.61
C LYS A 29 1.51 10.61 -7.50
N ASN A 30 0.81 11.08 -6.47
CA ASN A 30 0.56 12.49 -6.22
C ASN A 30 1.59 13.12 -5.25
N GLY A 31 2.71 12.44 -4.98
CA GLY A 31 3.87 13.04 -4.30
C GLY A 31 4.18 12.50 -2.91
N ILE A 32 3.41 11.54 -2.40
CA ILE A 32 3.72 10.87 -1.12
C ILE A 32 4.63 9.66 -1.42
N SER A 33 5.75 9.48 -0.76
CA SER A 33 6.53 8.23 -0.95
C SER A 33 5.90 7.05 -0.18
N ILE A 34 6.32 5.82 -0.51
CA ILE A 34 5.90 4.68 0.30
C ILE A 34 6.49 4.76 1.72
N GLU A 35 7.69 5.32 1.88
CA GLU A 35 8.31 5.59 3.17
C GLU A 35 7.58 6.67 3.96
N ASP A 36 7.07 7.72 3.32
CA ASP A 36 6.21 8.69 3.98
C ASP A 36 4.95 8.00 4.48
N SER A 37 4.36 7.10 3.69
CA SER A 37 3.19 6.32 4.09
C SER A 37 3.46 5.46 5.34
N LEU A 38 4.64 4.82 5.42
CA LEU A 38 5.09 4.10 6.62
C LEU A 38 5.33 5.03 7.82
N THR A 39 5.90 6.22 7.57
CA THR A 39 6.13 7.23 8.59
C THR A 39 4.82 7.74 9.17
N TYR A 40 3.83 8.02 8.32
CA TYR A 40 2.49 8.42 8.74
C TYR A 40 1.77 7.30 9.48
N TYR A 41 1.90 6.04 9.02
CA TYR A 41 1.42 4.88 9.75
C TYR A 41 2.03 4.82 11.16
N ASN A 42 3.35 4.99 11.29
CA ASN A 42 4.01 4.97 12.59
C ASN A 42 3.57 6.13 13.49
N LYS A 43 3.44 7.35 12.93
CA LYS A 43 2.95 8.52 13.68
C LYS A 43 1.56 8.27 14.25
N LYS A 44 0.69 7.59 13.50
CA LYS A 44 -0.70 7.33 13.88
C LYS A 44 -0.86 6.15 14.84
N TYR A 45 -0.25 5.02 14.52
CA TYR A 45 -0.48 3.74 15.23
C TYR A 45 0.65 3.36 16.20
N LYS A 46 1.82 4.01 16.11
CA LYS A 46 2.98 3.83 17.02
C LYS A 46 3.47 2.38 17.15
N CYS A 47 3.26 1.56 16.12
CA CYS A 47 3.57 0.12 16.13
C CYS A 47 4.28 -0.35 14.85
N LEU A 48 4.94 0.56 14.11
CA LEU A 48 5.58 0.21 12.84
C LEU A 48 6.64 -0.88 13.01
N SER A 49 7.46 -0.83 14.07
CA SER A 49 8.51 -1.83 14.33
C SER A 49 7.96 -3.25 14.40
N ASN A 50 6.79 -3.43 15.01
CA ASN A 50 6.16 -4.74 15.20
C ASN A 50 5.46 -5.21 13.92
N ASN A 51 5.02 -4.26 13.09
CA ASN A 51 4.19 -4.53 11.92
C ASN A 51 4.93 -4.44 10.60
N LEU A 52 6.19 -3.96 10.56
CA LEU A 52 6.90 -3.66 9.32
C LEU A 52 6.96 -4.86 8.37
N TYR A 53 7.32 -6.03 8.89
CA TYR A 53 7.36 -7.26 8.11
C TYR A 53 5.97 -7.63 7.55
N SER A 54 4.94 -7.58 8.40
CA SER A 54 3.56 -7.85 7.99
C SER A 54 3.06 -6.86 6.95
N ILE A 55 3.37 -5.56 7.10
CA ILE A 55 3.04 -4.51 6.13
C ILE A 55 3.68 -4.82 4.78
N MET A 56 4.99 -5.11 4.76
CA MET A 56 5.70 -5.42 3.52
C MET A 56 5.15 -6.67 2.84
N LYS A 57 4.85 -7.72 3.62
CA LYS A 57 4.20 -8.93 3.11
C LYS A 57 2.85 -8.61 2.49
N SER A 58 1.99 -7.88 3.19
CA SER A 58 0.67 -7.48 2.69
C SER A 58 0.76 -6.60 1.44
N LEU A 59 1.75 -5.71 1.34
CA LEU A 59 1.96 -4.86 0.15
C LEU A 59 2.37 -5.66 -1.10
N ALA A 60 2.92 -6.86 -0.93
CA ALA A 60 3.33 -7.75 -2.03
C ALA A 60 2.37 -8.93 -2.28
N TYR A 61 1.31 -9.06 -1.49
CA TYR A 61 0.33 -10.13 -1.58
C TYR A 61 -0.97 -9.61 -2.22
N PHE A 62 -1.42 -10.27 -3.28
CA PHE A 62 -2.54 -9.79 -4.10
C PHE A 62 -3.67 -10.80 -4.29
N ASP A 63 -3.53 -12.03 -3.78
CA ASP A 63 -4.42 -13.13 -4.13
C ASP A 63 -5.87 -12.82 -3.70
N ASP A 64 -6.06 -12.30 -2.49
CA ASP A 64 -7.39 -11.88 -2.01
C ASP A 64 -7.94 -10.71 -2.84
N ALA A 65 -7.08 -9.77 -3.23
CA ALA A 65 -7.46 -8.63 -4.07
C ALA A 65 -7.85 -9.08 -5.49
N ASP A 66 -7.15 -10.08 -6.04
CA ASP A 66 -7.34 -10.61 -7.39
C ASP A 66 -8.77 -11.16 -7.56
N LEU A 67 -9.35 -11.74 -6.50
CA LEU A 67 -10.73 -12.25 -6.45
C LEU A 67 -11.81 -11.16 -6.49
N LEU A 68 -11.47 -9.92 -6.11
CA LEU A 68 -12.43 -8.82 -6.05
C LEU A 68 -12.59 -8.14 -7.39
N GLU A 69 -13.76 -7.55 -7.67
CA GLU A 69 -13.93 -6.75 -8.88
C GLU A 69 -13.14 -5.42 -8.82
N MET A 70 -12.87 -4.85 -9.98
CA MET A 70 -12.33 -3.49 -10.04
C MET A 70 -13.34 -2.50 -9.49
N PRO A 71 -12.95 -1.57 -8.58
CA PRO A 71 -13.86 -0.54 -8.11
C PRO A 71 -14.23 0.42 -9.26
N GLN A 72 -15.30 1.18 -9.09
CA GLN A 72 -15.62 2.27 -10.03
C GLN A 72 -14.49 3.30 -10.04
N MET A 73 -13.89 3.50 -11.22
CA MET A 73 -12.70 4.32 -11.39
C MET A 73 -13.03 5.66 -12.02
N ILE A 74 -12.61 6.76 -11.37
CA ILE A 74 -12.61 8.10 -11.98
C ILE A 74 -11.45 8.23 -12.98
N LYS A 75 -10.26 7.74 -12.60
CA LYS A 75 -9.06 7.73 -13.43
C LYS A 75 -8.71 6.32 -13.85
N LYS A 76 -8.62 6.06 -15.16
CA LYS A 76 -8.33 4.73 -15.70
C LYS A 76 -6.96 4.22 -15.24
N ILE A 77 -6.93 3.00 -14.70
CA ILE A 77 -5.72 2.27 -14.32
C ILE A 77 -6.00 0.77 -14.42
N SER A 78 -5.01 0.00 -14.89
CA SER A 78 -5.11 -1.46 -14.87
C SER A 78 -4.59 -2.01 -13.54
N TRP A 79 -5.23 -3.05 -13.05
CA TRP A 79 -4.81 -3.73 -11.82
C TRP A 79 -3.36 -4.24 -11.90
N GLU A 80 -2.96 -4.79 -13.05
CA GLU A 80 -1.59 -5.24 -13.30
C GLU A 80 -0.54 -4.14 -13.13
N LYS A 81 -0.87 -2.90 -13.51
CA LYS A 81 0.04 -1.77 -13.31
C LYS A 81 0.23 -1.45 -11.83
N VAL A 82 -0.82 -1.59 -11.03
CA VAL A 82 -0.78 -1.39 -9.58
C VAL A 82 0.06 -2.49 -8.92
N LYS A 83 -0.16 -3.77 -9.27
CA LYS A 83 0.65 -4.89 -8.75
C LYS A 83 2.14 -4.73 -9.07
N LYS A 84 2.48 -4.39 -10.32
CA LYS A 84 3.89 -4.16 -10.73
C LYS A 84 4.53 -3.01 -9.95
N PHE A 85 3.77 -1.95 -9.69
CA PHE A 85 4.22 -0.83 -8.88
C PHE A 85 4.57 -1.28 -7.46
N PHE A 86 3.63 -1.91 -6.74
CA PHE A 86 3.87 -2.32 -5.35
C PHE A 86 4.97 -3.37 -5.21
N LYS A 87 5.08 -4.33 -6.14
CA LYS A 87 6.21 -5.28 -6.16
C LYS A 87 7.56 -4.56 -6.21
N LYS A 88 7.67 -3.52 -7.04
CA LYS A 88 8.89 -2.71 -7.12
C LYS A 88 9.15 -1.96 -5.82
N GLU A 89 8.15 -1.28 -5.28
CA GLU A 89 8.30 -0.51 -4.02
C GLU A 89 8.69 -1.40 -2.84
N VAL A 90 8.08 -2.59 -2.72
CA VAL A 90 8.43 -3.56 -1.66
C VAL A 90 9.88 -4.05 -1.79
N ILE A 91 10.39 -4.28 -3.00
CA ILE A 91 11.81 -4.64 -3.20
C ILE A 91 12.74 -3.52 -2.73
N LEU A 92 12.39 -2.25 -3.00
CA LEU A 92 13.17 -1.11 -2.56
C LEU A 92 13.15 -0.97 -1.04
N LEU A 93 11.98 -1.13 -0.42
CA LEU A 93 11.83 -1.17 1.04
C LEU A 93 12.63 -2.32 1.65
N ALA A 94 12.58 -3.52 1.07
CA ALA A 94 13.31 -4.68 1.58
C ALA A 94 14.81 -4.41 1.64
N LYS A 95 15.40 -3.87 0.58
CA LYS A 95 16.84 -3.51 0.55
C LYS A 95 17.25 -2.47 1.60
N LYS A 96 16.30 -1.71 2.13
CA LYS A 96 16.55 -0.62 3.09
C LYS A 96 16.39 -1.06 4.53
N TYR A 97 15.46 -1.99 4.79
CA TYR A 97 15.08 -2.41 6.14
C TYR A 97 15.52 -3.84 6.49
N ILE A 98 16.01 -4.61 5.53
CA ILE A 98 16.51 -5.99 5.65
C ILE A 98 17.88 -6.07 4.98
#